data_AF-A0A1B0F0N7-F1
#
_entry.id   AF-A0A1B0F0N7-F1
#
_cell.length_a   1.000
_cell.length_b   1.000
_cell.length_c   1.000
_cell.angle_alpha   90.00
_cell.angle_beta   90.00
_cell.angle_gamma   90.00
#
_symmetry.space_group_name_H-M   'P 1'
#
loop_
_entity.id
_entity.type
_entity.pdbx_description
1 polymer ?
#
loop_
_entity_poly.entity_id
_entity_poly.type
_entity_poly.pdbx_seq_one_letter_code
_entity_poly.pdbx_strand_id
1 'polypeptide(L)'
;MSTLDKLLIRGIRSFGSQTGDEQQISFVSPLTLIVGVNGSGKTTIIECLKYALTGEVPPGSDRGAGFVHDPKIYQFSECLGQVKLNVKDIKGTTHIVTRSMKAMLKTTKTSKSTFETIDVNIYCPGVGPSKGSMSKRVADMNAEMCDIMGVSKAILNNVIFCHQEDSSWPLDEQKKVKEKFDAIFGTTEYNRVIDKVVGIISESPFACSICIFRCEIQ
;
A
#
# COMPACT_ATOMS: atom_id res chain seq x y z
N MET A 1 17.12 5.18 8.47
CA MET A 1 16.49 4.73 7.20
C MET A 1 15.55 3.60 7.56
N SER A 2 14.31 3.63 7.09
CA SER A 2 13.38 2.52 7.30
C SER A 2 13.81 1.30 6.49
N THR A 3 13.61 0.09 7.01
CA THR A 3 14.02 -1.16 6.34
C THR A 3 12.93 -2.22 6.40
N LEU A 4 12.89 -3.07 5.38
CA LEU A 4 12.11 -4.31 5.41
C LEU A 4 12.99 -5.41 6.00
N ASP A 5 12.47 -6.17 6.96
CA ASP A 5 13.23 -7.23 7.61
C ASP A 5 12.73 -8.61 7.18
N LYS A 6 11.42 -8.85 7.26
CA LYS A 6 10.85 -10.18 7.04
C LYS A 6 9.42 -10.11 6.53
N LEU A 7 9.07 -10.92 5.54
CA LEU A 7 7.72 -11.09 5.01
C LEU A 7 7.27 -12.54 5.22
N LEU A 8 6.05 -12.73 5.72
CA LEU A 8 5.38 -14.01 5.77
C LEU A 8 4.11 -13.94 4.91
N ILE A 9 3.91 -14.95 4.08
CA ILE A 9 2.80 -15.04 3.13
C ILE A 9 2.10 -16.38 3.34
N ARG A 10 0.77 -16.35 3.42
CA ARG A 10 -0.08 -17.55 3.47
C ARG A 10 -1.38 -17.30 2.73
N GLY A 11 -1.85 -18.28 1.96
CA GLY A 11 -3.16 -18.24 1.30
C GLY A 11 -3.30 -17.13 0.26
N ILE A 12 -2.21 -16.76 -0.41
CA ILE A 12 -2.18 -15.72 -1.47
C ILE A 12 -1.77 -16.39 -2.79
N ARG A 13 -2.60 -16.27 -3.84
CA ARG A 13 -2.37 -16.90 -5.17
C ARG A 13 -1.83 -18.33 -5.05
N SER A 14 -0.59 -18.62 -5.47
CA SER A 14 0.01 -19.96 -5.43
C SER A 14 0.52 -20.38 -4.04
N PHE A 15 0.57 -19.47 -3.06
CA PHE A 15 0.90 -19.79 -1.67
C PHE A 15 -0.29 -20.48 -1.02
N GLY A 16 -0.07 -21.71 -0.53
CA GLY A 16 -1.10 -22.54 0.10
C GLY A 16 -1.72 -21.87 1.33
N SER A 17 -2.97 -22.23 1.63
CA SER A 17 -3.76 -21.63 2.71
C SER A 17 -3.62 -22.37 4.04
N GLN A 18 -2.98 -23.54 4.06
CA GLN A 18 -2.80 -24.31 5.28
C GLN A 18 -1.69 -23.71 6.15
N THR A 19 -1.73 -23.98 7.45
CA THR A 19 -0.73 -23.47 8.40
C THR A 19 0.69 -23.93 8.06
N GLY A 20 0.85 -25.13 7.50
CA GLY A 20 2.15 -25.66 7.07
C GLY A 20 2.71 -25.04 5.78
N ASP A 21 1.88 -24.32 5.02
CA ASP A 21 2.27 -23.72 3.74
C ASP A 21 2.81 -22.29 3.87
N GLU A 22 2.90 -21.77 5.11
CA GLU A 22 3.39 -20.42 5.37
C GLU A 22 4.83 -20.26 4.85
N GLN A 23 5.02 -19.30 3.94
CA GLN A 23 6.32 -19.00 3.36
C GLN A 23 6.89 -17.74 3.99
N GLN A 24 8.15 -17.82 4.42
CA GLN A 24 8.89 -16.71 5.01
C GLN A 24 10.04 -16.28 4.11
N ILE A 25 10.16 -14.97 3.90
CA ILE A 25 11.24 -14.33 3.15
C ILE A 25 11.93 -13.33 4.09
N SER A 26 13.25 -13.39 4.17
CA SER A 26 14.03 -12.41 4.95
C SER A 26 14.76 -11.49 3.98
N PHE A 27 14.61 -10.19 4.17
CA PHE A 27 15.28 -9.19 3.33
C PHE A 27 16.63 -8.86 3.95
N VAL A 28 17.63 -8.77 3.08
CA VAL A 28 19.01 -8.44 3.43
C VAL A 28 19.43 -7.16 2.72
N SER A 29 20.18 -6.33 3.43
CA SER A 29 20.78 -5.10 2.89
C SER A 29 22.19 -5.40 2.36
N PRO A 30 22.60 -4.84 1.21
CA PRO A 30 21.88 -3.85 0.41
C PRO A 30 21.00 -4.46 -0.70
N LEU A 31 21.11 -5.77 -0.97
CA LEU A 31 20.46 -6.41 -2.11
C LEU A 31 19.85 -7.76 -1.71
N THR A 32 18.56 -7.93 -1.96
CA THR A 32 17.86 -9.22 -1.85
C THR A 32 17.55 -9.73 -3.25
N LEU A 33 18.05 -10.92 -3.59
CA LEU A 33 17.83 -11.55 -4.90
C LEU A 33 16.69 -12.57 -4.83
N ILE A 34 15.65 -12.39 -5.65
CA ILE A 34 14.52 -13.32 -5.76
C ILE A 34 14.54 -13.93 -7.16
N VAL A 35 14.91 -15.20 -7.26
CA VAL A 35 14.95 -15.98 -8.52
C VAL A 35 13.98 -17.15 -8.49
N GLY A 36 13.55 -17.58 -9.66
CA GLY A 36 12.63 -18.71 -9.81
C GLY A 36 12.04 -18.78 -11.20
N VAL A 37 11.43 -19.92 -11.52
CA VAL A 37 10.75 -20.15 -12.81
C VAL A 37 9.53 -19.23 -12.99
N ASN A 38 9.04 -19.10 -14.21
CA ASN A 38 7.78 -18.39 -14.45
C ASN A 38 6.63 -19.09 -13.71
N GLY A 39 5.74 -18.31 -13.10
CA GLY A 39 4.67 -18.84 -12.24
C GLY A 39 5.11 -19.21 -10.82
N SER A 40 6.38 -19.05 -10.44
CA SER A 40 6.84 -19.37 -9.07
C SER A 40 6.39 -18.38 -7.98
N GLY A 41 5.56 -17.37 -8.32
CA GLY A 41 5.07 -16.39 -7.36
C GLY A 41 6.00 -15.18 -7.10
N LYS A 42 7.02 -14.94 -7.93
CA LYS A 42 7.93 -13.76 -7.77
C LYS A 42 7.16 -12.44 -7.71
N THR A 43 6.28 -12.21 -8.69
CA THR A 43 5.43 -11.02 -8.74
C THR A 43 4.50 -10.95 -7.54
N THR A 44 3.98 -12.10 -7.08
CA THR A 44 3.13 -12.20 -5.89
C THR A 44 3.82 -11.76 -4.61
N ILE A 45 5.12 -12.00 -4.47
CA ILE A 45 5.91 -11.50 -3.32
C ILE A 45 5.89 -9.96 -3.30
N ILE A 46 6.10 -9.33 -4.44
CA ILE A 46 6.11 -7.86 -4.58
C ILE A 46 4.70 -7.29 -4.36
N GLU A 47 3.67 -7.96 -4.86
CA GLU A 47 2.27 -7.62 -4.59
C GLU A 47 1.94 -7.70 -3.10
N CYS A 48 2.41 -8.72 -2.38
CA CYS A 48 2.25 -8.82 -0.92
C CYS A 48 2.93 -7.67 -0.18
N LEU A 49 4.13 -7.25 -0.61
CA LEU A 49 4.81 -6.09 -0.03
C LEU A 49 3.99 -4.80 -0.23
N LYS A 50 3.51 -4.58 -1.46
CA LYS A 50 2.63 -3.46 -1.78
C LYS A 50 1.37 -3.48 -0.92
N TYR A 51 0.68 -4.61 -0.89
CA TYR A 51 -0.56 -4.78 -0.13
C TYR A 51 -0.34 -4.59 1.38
N ALA A 52 0.75 -5.10 1.95
CA ALA A 52 1.08 -4.92 3.36
C ALA A 52 1.23 -3.44 3.73
N LEU A 53 1.89 -2.65 2.88
CA LEU A 53 2.18 -1.23 3.16
C LEU A 53 1.00 -0.31 2.80
N THR A 54 0.37 -0.49 1.65
CA THR A 54 -0.62 0.47 1.11
C THR A 54 -2.07 -0.01 1.18
N GLY A 55 -2.29 -1.32 1.42
CA GLY A 55 -3.60 -1.95 1.42
C GLY A 55 -4.23 -2.09 0.03
N GLU A 56 -3.51 -1.75 -1.04
CA GLU A 56 -4.03 -1.86 -2.40
C GLU A 56 -3.89 -3.27 -2.96
N VAL A 57 -5.00 -3.81 -3.43
CA VAL A 57 -5.01 -5.11 -4.11
C VAL A 57 -4.36 -4.99 -5.50
N PRO A 58 -3.69 -6.04 -5.99
CA PRO A 58 -3.09 -6.02 -7.32
C PRO A 58 -4.11 -5.80 -8.44
N PRO A 59 -3.72 -5.18 -9.56
CA PRO A 59 -4.56 -5.11 -10.75
C PRO A 59 -4.87 -6.53 -11.28
N GLY A 60 -6.00 -6.68 -11.98
CA GLY A 60 -6.42 -7.97 -12.54
C GLY A 60 -6.86 -9.02 -11.50
N SER A 61 -7.08 -8.64 -10.24
CA SER A 61 -7.45 -9.56 -9.16
C SER A 61 -8.97 -9.71 -8.92
N ASP A 62 -9.83 -9.30 -9.87
CA ASP A 62 -11.30 -9.36 -9.73
C ASP A 62 -11.82 -8.81 -8.39
N ARG A 63 -11.46 -7.55 -8.10
CA ARG A 63 -11.77 -6.87 -6.82
C ARG A 63 -11.12 -7.54 -5.60
N GLY A 64 -9.96 -8.17 -5.77
CA GLY A 64 -9.17 -8.84 -4.73
C GLY A 64 -9.42 -10.34 -4.59
N ALA A 65 -10.47 -10.88 -5.22
CA ALA A 65 -10.83 -12.30 -5.10
C ALA A 65 -9.76 -13.24 -5.68
N GLY A 66 -9.11 -12.82 -6.77
CA GLY A 66 -7.99 -13.55 -7.40
C GLY A 66 -6.64 -13.33 -6.72
N PHE A 67 -6.57 -12.48 -5.69
CA PHE A 67 -5.36 -12.29 -4.90
C PHE A 67 -5.23 -13.37 -3.80
N VAL A 68 -6.34 -13.74 -3.19
CA VAL A 68 -6.39 -14.85 -2.23
C VAL A 68 -6.36 -16.19 -2.98
N HIS A 69 -5.77 -17.21 -2.37
CA HIS A 69 -5.73 -18.55 -2.93
C HIS A 69 -7.16 -19.05 -3.24
N ASP A 70 -7.38 -19.60 -4.44
CA ASP A 70 -8.72 -19.96 -4.90
C ASP A 70 -9.31 -21.11 -4.05
N PRO A 71 -10.45 -20.91 -3.35
CA PRO A 71 -11.09 -21.96 -2.56
C PRO A 71 -11.41 -23.22 -3.38
N LYS A 72 -11.62 -23.09 -4.70
CA LYS A 72 -11.98 -24.22 -5.59
C LYS A 72 -10.88 -25.26 -5.71
N ILE A 73 -9.61 -24.88 -5.57
CA ILE A 73 -8.46 -25.79 -5.74
C ILE A 73 -8.52 -26.94 -4.72
N TYR A 74 -8.96 -26.63 -3.50
CA TYR A 74 -9.10 -27.60 -2.41
C TYR A 74 -10.56 -27.94 -2.09
N GLN A 75 -11.51 -27.55 -2.95
CA GLN A 75 -12.95 -27.74 -2.74
C GLN A 75 -13.48 -27.13 -1.42
N PHE A 76 -12.85 -26.05 -0.95
CA PHE A 76 -13.34 -25.30 0.22
C PHE A 76 -14.38 -24.26 -0.20
N SER A 77 -15.29 -23.94 0.73
CA SER A 77 -16.24 -22.82 0.58
C SER A 77 -15.57 -21.46 0.79
N GLU A 78 -14.46 -21.44 1.53
CA GLU A 78 -13.69 -20.26 1.87
C GLU A 78 -12.20 -20.53 1.98
N CYS A 79 -11.41 -19.48 1.77
CA CYS A 79 -9.97 -19.50 1.90
C CYS A 79 -9.51 -18.24 2.64
N LEU A 80 -8.58 -18.41 3.58
CA LEU A 80 -8.01 -17.32 4.35
C LEU A 80 -6.62 -16.98 3.81
N GLY A 81 -6.41 -15.71 3.50
CA GLY A 81 -5.11 -15.14 3.16
C GLY A 81 -4.56 -14.30 4.31
N GLN A 82 -3.26 -14.36 4.54
CA GLN A 82 -2.56 -13.51 5.49
C GLN A 82 -1.23 -13.05 4.92
N VAL A 83 -0.96 -11.76 5.07
CA VAL A 83 0.34 -11.16 4.79
C VAL A 83 0.83 -10.50 6.08
N LYS A 84 2.02 -10.90 6.53
CA LYS A 84 2.68 -10.32 7.70
C LYS A 84 4.03 -9.75 7.32
N LEU A 85 4.21 -8.44 7.50
CA LEU A 85 5.43 -7.73 7.14
C LEU A 85 6.06 -7.13 8.39
N ASN A 86 7.33 -7.42 8.60
CA ASN A 86 8.17 -6.84 9.61
C ASN A 86 9.00 -5.70 9.00
N VAL A 87 8.84 -4.49 9.54
CA VAL A 87 9.57 -3.28 9.12
C VAL A 87 10.25 -2.63 10.32
N LYS A 88 11.34 -1.91 10.06
CA LYS A 88 11.95 -1.01 11.03
C LYS A 88 11.74 0.43 10.59
N ASP A 89 11.30 1.26 11.53
CA ASP A 89 11.21 2.71 11.37
C ASP A 89 12.61 3.35 11.34
N ILE A 90 12.68 4.62 10.93
CA ILE A 90 13.83 5.52 11.01
C ILE A 90 14.44 5.53 12.43
N LYS A 91 13.62 5.38 13.48
CA LYS A 91 14.06 5.31 14.88
C LYS A 91 14.64 3.95 15.29
N GLY A 92 14.62 2.95 14.40
CA GLY A 92 15.05 1.57 14.69
C GLY A 92 13.99 0.72 15.39
N THR A 93 12.80 1.27 15.66
CA THR A 93 11.68 0.53 16.24
C THR A 93 11.13 -0.47 15.24
N THR A 94 10.93 -1.70 15.67
CA THR A 94 10.33 -2.77 14.87
C THR A 94 8.80 -2.69 14.91
N HIS A 95 8.17 -2.78 13.74
CA HIS A 95 6.73 -2.81 13.54
C HIS A 95 6.35 -4.04 12.71
N ILE A 96 5.38 -4.80 13.20
CA ILE A 96 4.86 -6.00 12.54
C ILE A 96 3.44 -5.71 12.07
N VAL A 97 3.27 -5.59 10.77
CA VAL A 97 1.98 -5.37 10.11
C VAL A 97 1.39 -6.71 9.73
N THR A 98 0.15 -6.98 10.14
CA THR A 98 -0.58 -8.18 9.73
C THR A 98 -1.87 -7.76 9.04
N ARG A 99 -2.05 -8.20 7.79
CA ARG A 99 -3.31 -8.06 7.04
C ARG A 99 -3.89 -9.43 6.77
N SER A 100 -5.11 -9.63 7.24
CA SER A 100 -5.85 -10.87 7.05
C SER A 100 -7.04 -10.61 6.14
N MET A 101 -7.28 -11.53 5.21
CA MET A 101 -8.30 -11.40 4.18
C MET A 101 -8.95 -12.76 3.90
N LYS A 102 -10.14 -12.74 3.30
CA LYS A 102 -10.93 -13.93 3.00
C LYS A 102 -11.41 -13.88 1.56
N ALA A 103 -11.33 -15.02 0.88
CA ALA A 103 -12.09 -15.27 -0.34
C ALA A 103 -13.16 -16.32 -0.06
N MET A 104 -14.39 -16.06 -0.51
CA MET A 104 -15.53 -16.97 -0.33
C MET A 104 -16.17 -17.27 -1.69
N LEU A 105 -16.50 -18.54 -1.92
CA LEU A 105 -17.23 -18.95 -3.11
C LEU A 105 -18.73 -18.69 -2.92
N LYS A 106 -19.34 -17.87 -3.78
CA LYS A 106 -20.80 -17.70 -3.76
C LYS A 106 -21.50 -18.89 -4.45
N THR A 107 -22.50 -19.45 -3.77
CA THR A 107 -23.38 -20.55 -4.22
C THR A 107 -24.41 -20.12 -5.27
N THR A 108 -24.07 -19.19 -6.17
CA THR A 108 -24.94 -18.78 -7.28
C THR A 108 -24.40 -19.32 -8.61
N LYS A 109 -25.25 -19.45 -9.63
CA LYS A 109 -24.99 -20.08 -10.96
C LYS A 109 -23.74 -19.59 -11.71
N THR A 110 -23.02 -18.58 -11.21
CA THR A 110 -21.87 -17.95 -11.86
C THR A 110 -20.53 -18.13 -11.11
N SER A 111 -20.47 -18.93 -10.04
CA SER A 111 -19.22 -19.32 -9.33
C SER A 111 -18.21 -18.18 -9.09
N LYS A 112 -18.70 -16.96 -8.81
CA LYS A 112 -17.87 -15.78 -8.56
C LYS A 112 -17.40 -15.79 -7.11
N SER A 113 -16.09 -15.63 -6.91
CA SER A 113 -15.48 -15.49 -5.59
C SER A 113 -15.64 -14.04 -5.10
N THR A 114 -15.89 -13.85 -3.81
CA THR A 114 -15.92 -12.53 -3.15
C THR A 114 -14.75 -12.36 -2.20
N PHE A 115 -14.20 -11.16 -2.18
CA PHE A 115 -13.08 -10.76 -1.33
C PHE A 115 -13.54 -9.88 -0.18
N GLU A 116 -13.06 -10.18 1.03
CA GLU A 116 -13.29 -9.38 2.23
C GLU A 116 -11.96 -9.22 2.99
N THR A 117 -11.66 -7.99 3.41
CA THR A 117 -10.56 -7.75 4.36
C THR A 117 -11.10 -7.98 5.77
N ILE A 118 -10.49 -8.92 6.50
CA ILE A 118 -10.94 -9.33 7.84
C ILE A 118 -10.39 -8.38 8.90
N ASP A 119 -9.06 -8.22 8.90
CA ASP A 119 -8.36 -7.50 9.96
C ASP A 119 -7.06 -6.89 9.45
N VAL A 120 -6.70 -5.75 10.03
CA VAL A 120 -5.44 -5.03 9.82
C VAL A 120 -4.93 -4.62 11.20
N ASN A 121 -3.77 -5.16 11.58
CA ASN A 121 -3.16 -4.91 12.88
C ASN A 121 -1.70 -4.51 12.71
N ILE A 122 -1.25 -3.51 13.46
CA ILE A 122 0.16 -3.12 13.57
C ILE A 122 0.60 -3.40 15.00
N TYR A 123 1.63 -4.23 15.15
CA TYR A 123 2.19 -4.63 16.43
C TYR A 123 3.64 -4.16 16.60
N CYS A 124 3.92 -3.46 17.71
CA CYS A 124 5.23 -2.95 18.07
C CYS A 124 5.79 -3.75 19.26
N PRO A 125 6.66 -4.77 19.03
CA PRO A 125 7.20 -5.60 20.10
C PRO A 125 7.97 -4.84 21.20
N GLY A 126 8.55 -3.67 20.87
CA GLY A 126 9.34 -2.87 21.82
C GLY A 126 8.54 -2.13 22.90
N VAL A 127 7.21 -2.05 22.81
CA VAL A 127 6.36 -1.19 23.67
C VAL A 127 5.59 -2.01 24.73
N GLY A 128 5.87 -3.31 24.84
CA GLY A 128 5.17 -4.23 25.74
C GLY A 128 3.81 -4.72 25.17
N PRO A 129 3.30 -5.87 25.65
CA PRO A 129 2.23 -6.62 24.99
C PRO A 129 0.87 -5.90 24.94
N SER A 130 0.58 -4.99 25.88
CA SER A 130 -0.72 -4.30 25.98
C SER A 130 -0.76 -2.92 25.30
N LYS A 131 0.39 -2.31 25.00
CA LYS A 131 0.50 -0.98 24.35
C LYS A 131 1.04 -1.05 22.92
N GLY A 132 1.55 -2.21 22.49
CA GLY A 132 2.16 -2.38 21.19
C GLY A 132 1.20 -2.72 20.05
N SER A 133 -0.02 -3.21 20.32
CA SER A 133 -0.98 -3.59 19.26
C SER A 133 -1.95 -2.45 19.00
N MET A 134 -1.92 -1.90 17.79
CA MET A 134 -2.85 -0.89 17.31
C MET A 134 -3.75 -1.51 16.24
N SER A 135 -5.04 -1.64 16.57
CA SER A 135 -6.10 -1.93 15.59
C SER A 135 -6.92 -0.65 15.43
N LYS A 136 -6.82 0.00 14.26
CA LYS A 136 -7.62 1.17 13.87
C LYS A 136 -8.39 0.84 12.59
N ARG A 137 -9.20 1.80 12.10
CA ARG A 137 -9.80 1.68 10.76
C ARG A 137 -8.70 1.51 9.71
N VAL A 138 -8.99 0.76 8.65
CA VAL A 138 -8.02 0.43 7.58
C VAL A 138 -7.38 1.68 6.97
N ALA A 139 -8.13 2.76 6.80
CA ALA A 139 -7.63 4.03 6.27
C ALA A 139 -6.55 4.65 7.18
N ASP A 140 -6.81 4.67 8.49
CA ASP A 140 -5.86 5.20 9.48
C ASP A 140 -4.60 4.33 9.56
N MET A 141 -4.74 3.01 9.37
CA MET A 141 -3.60 2.09 9.32
C MET A 141 -2.73 2.28 8.09
N ASN A 142 -3.31 2.57 6.93
CA ASN A 142 -2.54 2.85 5.72
C ASN A 142 -1.73 4.15 5.85
N ALA A 143 -2.31 5.18 6.48
CA ALA A 143 -1.61 6.44 6.77
C ALA A 143 -0.45 6.21 7.75
N GLU A 144 -0.71 5.52 8.87
CA GLU A 144 0.31 5.16 9.86
C GLU A 144 1.48 4.38 9.23
N MET A 145 1.19 3.47 8.29
CA MET A 145 2.23 2.73 7.58
C MET A 145 3.10 3.60 6.68
N CYS A 146 2.51 4.61 6.03
CA CYS A 146 3.28 5.59 5.26
C CYS A 146 4.20 6.40 6.18
N ASP A 147 3.72 6.76 7.37
CA ASP A 147 4.50 7.50 8.36
C ASP A 147 5.66 6.66 8.92
N ILE A 148 5.41 5.38 9.27
CA ILE A 148 6.43 4.42 9.72
C ILE A 148 7.51 4.19 8.65
N MET A 149 7.10 4.09 7.38
CA MET A 149 8.05 3.94 6.28
C MET A 149 8.75 5.25 5.93
N GLY A 150 8.20 6.40 6.31
CA GLY A 150 8.69 7.73 5.93
C GLY A 150 8.54 8.03 4.43
N VAL A 151 7.58 7.39 3.76
CA VAL A 151 7.41 7.47 2.30
C VAL A 151 5.92 7.59 1.97
N SER A 152 5.59 8.48 1.03
CA SER A 152 4.19 8.68 0.62
C SER A 152 3.62 7.44 -0.07
N LYS A 153 2.30 7.26 0.04
CA LYS A 153 1.57 6.18 -0.65
C LYS A 153 1.84 6.16 -2.16
N ALA A 154 1.93 7.33 -2.79
CA ALA A 154 2.19 7.45 -4.22
C ALA A 154 3.58 6.91 -4.60
N ILE A 155 4.61 7.17 -3.79
CA ILE A 155 5.96 6.65 -4.03
C ILE A 155 5.99 5.13 -3.83
N LEU A 156 5.33 4.61 -2.78
CA LEU A 156 5.22 3.17 -2.57
C LEU A 156 4.56 2.47 -3.77
N ASN A 157 3.50 3.06 -4.33
CA ASN A 157 2.72 2.45 -5.41
C ASN A 157 3.33 2.61 -6.81
N ASN A 158 3.90 3.78 -7.12
CA ASN A 158 4.33 4.13 -8.49
C ASN A 158 5.84 3.97 -8.70
N VAL A 159 6.63 3.95 -7.63
CA VAL A 159 8.10 3.94 -7.70
C VAL A 159 8.69 2.68 -7.07
N ILE A 160 8.41 2.41 -5.78
CA ILE A 160 9.07 1.32 -5.04
C ILE A 160 8.45 -0.04 -5.40
N PHE A 161 7.13 -0.16 -5.31
CA PHE A 161 6.38 -1.38 -5.62
C PHE A 161 5.46 -1.16 -6.82
N CYS A 162 6.02 -0.59 -7.88
CA CYS A 162 5.32 -0.46 -9.16
C CYS A 162 4.94 -1.86 -9.67
N HIS A 163 3.72 -1.99 -10.17
CA HIS A 163 3.25 -3.26 -10.72
C HIS A 163 3.98 -3.55 -12.04
N GLN A 164 4.25 -4.82 -12.33
CA GLN A 164 5.02 -5.22 -13.52
C GLN A 164 4.41 -4.67 -14.82
N GLU A 165 3.09 -4.75 -14.96
CA GLU A 165 2.33 -4.24 -16.12
C GLU A 165 2.34 -2.70 -16.25
N ASP A 166 2.63 -2.00 -15.15
CA ASP A 166 2.61 -0.54 -15.07
C ASP A 166 4.04 0.04 -14.97
N SER A 167 5.07 -0.80 -15.09
CA SER A 167 6.48 -0.41 -14.93
C SER A 167 6.96 0.61 -15.97
N SER A 168 6.35 0.61 -17.16
CA SER A 168 6.64 1.55 -18.24
C SER A 168 5.80 2.83 -18.19
N TRP A 169 5.13 3.11 -17.06
CA TRP A 169 4.30 4.32 -16.92
C TRP A 169 4.99 5.64 -17.26
N PRO A 170 6.31 5.85 -17.08
CA PRO A 170 6.96 7.11 -17.47
C PRO A 170 6.91 7.37 -18.98
N LEU A 171 6.65 6.34 -19.79
CA LEU A 171 6.54 6.39 -21.24
C LEU A 171 5.06 6.42 -21.72
N ASP A 172 4.11 6.44 -20.79
CA ASP A 172 2.68 6.51 -21.13
C ASP A 172 2.30 7.95 -21.59
N GLU A 173 1.04 8.14 -21.93
CA GLU A 173 0.52 9.42 -22.39
C GLU A 173 0.77 10.56 -21.38
N GLN A 174 1.05 11.75 -21.89
CA GLN A 174 1.44 12.93 -21.11
C GLN A 174 0.47 13.23 -19.94
N LYS A 175 -0.83 13.01 -20.15
CA LYS A 175 -1.85 13.20 -19.12
C LYS A 175 -1.67 12.26 -17.92
N LYS A 176 -1.51 10.96 -18.17
CA LYS A 176 -1.36 9.94 -17.11
C LYS A 176 -0.03 10.10 -16.37
N VAL A 177 1.04 10.42 -17.11
CA VAL A 177 2.36 10.71 -16.55
C VAL A 177 2.28 11.91 -15.60
N LYS A 178 1.62 12.99 -16.04
CA LYS A 178 1.41 14.18 -15.20
C LYS A 178 0.62 13.86 -13.94
N GLU A 179 -0.47 13.10 -14.03
CA GLU A 179 -1.26 12.68 -12.87
C GLU A 179 -0.42 11.91 -11.85
N LYS A 180 0.46 11.01 -12.29
CA LYS A 180 1.38 10.27 -11.41
C LYS A 180 2.44 11.17 -10.78
N PHE A 181 3.01 12.12 -11.53
CA PHE A 181 3.94 13.10 -10.97
C PHE A 181 3.28 14.01 -9.94
N ASP A 182 2.09 14.52 -10.23
CA ASP A 182 1.32 15.36 -9.31
C ASP A 182 0.99 14.59 -8.02
N ALA A 183 0.70 13.30 -8.11
CA ALA A 183 0.50 12.43 -6.95
C ALA A 183 1.78 12.17 -6.15
N ILE A 184 2.93 12.02 -6.82
CA ILE A 184 4.24 11.79 -6.18
C ILE A 184 4.70 13.05 -5.42
N PHE A 185 4.55 14.22 -6.03
CA PHE A 185 4.96 15.50 -5.44
C PHE A 185 3.91 16.11 -4.52
N GLY A 186 2.69 15.57 -4.49
CA GLY A 186 1.59 16.09 -3.69
C GLY A 186 1.12 17.47 -4.15
N THR A 187 1.35 17.83 -5.43
CA THR A 187 1.02 19.14 -5.99
C THR A 187 -0.46 19.50 -5.82
N THR A 188 -1.34 18.48 -5.80
CA THR A 188 -2.79 18.68 -5.61
C THR A 188 -3.15 19.25 -4.24
N GLU A 189 -2.45 18.86 -3.17
CA GLU A 189 -2.70 19.40 -1.84
C GLU A 189 -2.19 20.84 -1.73
N TYR A 190 -1.03 21.13 -2.33
CA TYR A 190 -0.52 22.50 -2.43
C TYR A 190 -1.47 23.43 -3.19
N ASN A 191 -2.00 22.99 -4.34
CA ASN A 191 -2.96 23.77 -5.12
C ASN A 191 -4.24 24.05 -4.32
N ARG A 192 -4.77 23.05 -3.58
CA ARG A 192 -5.94 23.25 -2.70
C ARG A 192 -5.68 24.27 -1.59
N VAL A 193 -4.48 24.27 -1.01
CA VAL A 193 -4.11 25.25 0.02
C VAL A 193 -4.01 26.64 -0.59
N ILE A 194 -3.40 26.77 -1.77
CA ILE A 194 -3.32 28.04 -2.51
C ILE A 194 -4.73 28.57 -2.82
N ASP A 195 -5.62 27.73 -3.35
CA ASP A 195 -7.00 28.11 -3.66
C ASP A 195 -7.75 28.59 -2.41
N LYS A 196 -7.55 27.93 -1.26
CA LYS A 196 -8.13 28.38 0.02
C LYS A 196 -7.56 29.73 0.47
N VAL A 197 -6.25 29.94 0.34
CA VAL A 197 -5.61 31.21 0.69
C VAL A 197 -6.11 32.33 -0.21
N VAL A 198 -6.21 32.10 -1.52
CA VAL A 198 -6.79 33.06 -2.47
C VAL A 198 -8.25 33.34 -2.14
N GLY A 199 -9.03 32.31 -1.81
CA GLY A 199 -10.42 32.46 -1.36
C GLY A 199 -10.54 33.38 -0.15
N ILE A 200 -9.74 33.15 0.89
CA ILE A 200 -9.71 34.00 2.10
C ILE A 200 -9.35 35.45 1.77
N ILE A 201 -8.36 35.66 0.89
CA ILE A 201 -7.95 37.01 0.44
C ILE A 201 -9.08 37.70 -0.33
N SER A 202 -9.84 36.96 -1.14
CA SER A 202 -10.97 37.51 -1.90
C SER A 202 -12.20 37.82 -1.04
N GLU A 203 -12.38 37.09 0.06
CA GLU A 203 -13.51 37.25 1.00
C GLU A 203 -13.27 38.29 2.09
N SER A 204 -12.03 38.74 2.30
CA SER A 204 -11.71 39.80 3.28
C SER A 204 -11.80 41.18 2.64
N PRO A 205 -12.90 41.96 2.83
CA PRO A 205 -13.07 43.28 2.21
C PRO A 205 -12.23 44.37 2.91
N PHE A 206 -11.41 44.00 3.90
CA PHE A 206 -10.69 44.92 4.76
C PHE A 206 -9.22 44.50 4.90
N ALA A 207 -8.42 44.68 3.85
CA ALA A 207 -7.01 45.10 3.95
C ALA A 207 -6.33 45.05 2.57
N CYS A 208 -6.58 46.03 1.70
CA CYS A 208 -5.54 46.44 0.75
C CYS A 208 -5.73 47.89 0.27
N SER A 209 -5.50 48.82 1.21
CA SER A 209 -4.80 50.08 0.92
C SER A 209 -3.27 49.87 0.94
N ILE A 210 -2.79 48.63 0.77
CA ILE A 210 -1.36 48.38 0.60
C ILE A 210 -1.07 48.70 -0.87
N CYS A 211 -0.49 49.88 -1.03
CA CYS A 211 0.12 50.37 -2.26
C CYS A 211 0.80 49.24 -3.00
N ILE A 212 0.32 48.97 -4.21
CA ILE A 212 1.09 48.31 -5.24
C ILE A 212 2.29 49.25 -5.50
N PHE A 213 3.39 49.03 -4.79
CA PHE A 213 4.68 49.57 -5.18
C PHE A 213 5.04 48.90 -6.49
N ARG A 214 4.65 49.57 -7.58
CA ARG A 214 5.10 49.30 -8.93
C ARG A 214 6.61 49.52 -8.92
N CYS A 215 7.37 48.42 -8.82
CA CYS A 215 8.81 48.46 -9.01
C CYS A 215 9.05 48.63 -10.52
N GLU A 216 9.04 49.88 -10.97
CA GLU A 216 9.65 50.26 -12.23
C GLU A 216 11.17 50.19 -12.03
N ILE A 217 11.77 49.17 -12.61
CA ILE A 217 13.21 49.06 -12.78
C ILE A 217 13.57 49.96 -13.97
N GLN A 218 14.25 51.08 -13.68
CA GLN A 218 15.06 51.83 -14.65
C GLN A 218 16.43 51.18 -14.78
#